data_AF-A0A9W8U439-F1
#
_entry.id   AF-A0A9W8U439-F1
#
_cell.length_a   1.000
_cell.length_b   1.000
_cell.length_c   1.000
_cell.angle_alpha   90.00
_cell.angle_beta   90.00
_cell.angle_gamma   90.00
#
_symmetry.space_group_name_H-M   'P 1'
#
loop_
_entity.id
_entity.type
_entity.pdbx_description
1 polymer ?
#
loop_
_entity_poly.entity_id
_entity_poly.type
_entity_poly.pdbx_seq_one_letter_code
_entity_poly.pdbx_strand_id
1 'polypeptide(L)'
;MSTGLTNLPLKIRQQIFGEYFRVPGGYVYDGKSDKLRNADGTPIDLSLIYTCRSIANDCKHLPLATNTLHFSTLYREDWRSLAGCFNLAAT
;
A
#
# COMPACT_ATOMS: atom_id res chain seq x y z
N MET A 1 29.99 -15.19 13.36
CA MET A 1 28.82 -14.44 13.86
C MET A 1 27.84 -14.31 12.71
N SER A 2 26.55 -14.63 12.91
CA SER A 2 25.55 -14.48 11.84
C SER A 2 25.31 -12.98 11.60
N THR A 3 25.64 -12.48 10.42
CA THR A 3 25.38 -11.12 9.95
C THR A 3 24.13 -11.13 9.08
N GLY A 4 22.97 -11.32 9.71
CA GLY A 4 21.68 -11.40 9.02
C GLY A 4 20.82 -10.17 9.31
N LEU A 5 19.97 -9.80 8.35
CA LEU A 5 18.98 -8.73 8.48
C LEU A 5 18.12 -8.87 9.75
N THR A 6 17.80 -10.11 10.14
CA THR A 6 17.00 -10.44 11.33
C THR A 6 17.74 -10.24 12.66
N ASN A 7 19.07 -10.13 12.64
CA ASN A 7 19.88 -9.94 13.85
C ASN A 7 20.03 -8.45 14.20
N LEU A 8 19.58 -7.55 13.31
CA LEU A 8 19.53 -6.13 13.58
C LEU A 8 18.43 -5.80 14.62
N PRO A 9 18.65 -4.81 15.50
CA PRO A 9 17.61 -4.31 16.39
C PRO A 9 16.35 -3.93 15.60
N LEU A 10 15.17 -4.16 16.19
CA LEU A 10 13.88 -3.91 15.53
C LEU A 10 13.77 -2.51 14.92
N LYS A 11 14.23 -1.48 15.64
CA LYS A 11 14.19 -0.09 15.16
C LYS A 11 14.98 0.10 13.86
N ILE A 12 16.15 -0.54 13.74
CA ILE A 12 16.98 -0.49 12.54
C ILE A 12 16.31 -1.24 11.39
N ARG A 13 15.75 -2.42 11.66
CA ARG A 13 14.97 -3.17 10.68
C ARG A 13 13.80 -2.36 10.14
N GLN A 14 13.02 -1.71 11.02
CA GLN A 14 11.90 -0.87 10.62
C GLN A 14 12.31 0.33 9.76
N GLN A 15 13.46 0.95 10.03
CA GLN A 15 13.99 2.03 9.17
C GLN A 15 14.36 1.51 7.78
N ILE A 16 15.07 0.38 7.70
CA ILE A 16 15.44 -0.23 6.41
C ILE A 16 14.18 -0.62 5.62
N PHE A 17 13.24 -1.30 6.28
CA PHE A 17 12.00 -1.71 5.65
C PHE A 17 11.14 -0.51 5.24
N GLY A 18 11.13 0.55 6.04
CA GLY A 18 10.42 1.78 5.69
C GLY A 18 10.95 2.42 4.41
N GLU A 19 12.27 2.50 4.26
CA GLU A 19 12.90 2.98 3.01
C GLU A 19 12.68 2.02 1.84
N TYR A 20 12.63 0.71 2.08
CA TYR A 20 12.31 -0.28 1.04
C TYR A 20 10.90 -0.05 0.44
N PHE A 21 9.89 0.20 1.27
CA PHE A 21 8.51 0.36 0.79
C PHE A 21 8.18 1.76 0.31
N ARG A 22 8.99 2.77 0.62
CA ARG A 22 8.71 4.16 0.24
C ARG A 22 8.91 4.34 -1.26
N VAL A 23 7.87 4.81 -1.96
CA VAL A 23 7.92 5.07 -3.40
C VAL A 23 7.68 6.56 -3.69
N PRO A 24 8.35 7.13 -4.71
CA PRO A 24 8.06 8.48 -5.17
C PRO A 24 6.59 8.64 -5.56
N GLY A 25 5.92 9.68 -5.05
CA GLY A 25 4.51 9.94 -5.32
C GLY A 25 3.52 9.03 -4.58
N GLY A 26 4.00 8.09 -3.76
CA GLY A 26 3.14 7.21 -2.95
C GLY A 26 2.27 6.27 -3.78
N TYR A 27 1.12 5.90 -3.22
CA TYR A 27 0.18 4.98 -3.85
C TYR A 27 -1.06 5.71 -4.33
N VAL A 28 -1.55 5.32 -5.51
CA VAL A 28 -2.75 5.86 -6.14
C VAL A 28 -3.75 4.73 -6.30
N TYR A 29 -5.01 5.00 -5.97
CA TYR A 29 -6.09 4.07 -6.27
C TYR A 29 -6.38 4.06 -7.78
N ASP A 30 -6.25 2.90 -8.40
CA ASP A 30 -6.60 2.65 -9.80
C ASP A 30 -8.03 2.10 -9.88
N GLY A 31 -8.97 2.96 -10.28
CA GLY A 31 -10.37 2.59 -10.43
C GLY A 31 -10.64 1.53 -11.51
N LYS A 32 -9.71 1.27 -12.44
CA LYS A 32 -9.88 0.20 -13.44
C LYS A 32 -9.60 -1.19 -12.86
N SER A 33 -8.54 -1.32 -12.07
CA SER A 33 -8.17 -2.60 -11.45
C SER A 33 -8.71 -2.80 -10.04
N ASP A 34 -9.35 -1.77 -9.46
CA ASP A 34 -9.85 -1.74 -8.09
C ASP A 34 -8.74 -2.04 -7.06
N LYS A 35 -7.55 -1.50 -7.32
CA LYS A 35 -6.33 -1.76 -6.55
C LYS A 35 -5.54 -0.49 -6.34
N LEU A 36 -4.76 -0.46 -5.25
CA LEU A 36 -3.69 0.50 -5.09
C LEU A 36 -2.50 0.12 -5.99
N ARG A 37 -1.92 1.14 -6.62
CA ARG A 37 -0.72 1.03 -7.46
C ARG A 37 0.25 2.14 -7.09
N ASN A 38 1.50 2.02 -7.49
CA ASN A 38 2.44 3.14 -7.38
C ASN A 38 1.97 4.31 -8.26
N ALA A 39 2.43 5.52 -7.97
CA ALA A 39 2.08 6.72 -8.74
C ALA A 39 2.45 6.65 -10.23
N ASP A 40 3.43 5.83 -10.60
CA ASP A 40 3.82 5.54 -11.99
C ASP A 40 2.95 4.46 -12.67
N GLY A 41 1.95 3.91 -11.96
CA GLY A 41 1.08 2.85 -12.44
C GLY A 41 1.64 1.44 -12.32
N THR A 42 2.84 1.26 -11.78
CA THR A 42 3.39 -0.08 -11.50
C THR A 42 2.72 -0.73 -10.27
N PRO A 43 2.70 -2.08 -10.17
CA PRO A 43 2.21 -2.74 -8.96
C PRO A 43 3.06 -2.41 -7.73
N ILE A 44 2.45 -2.41 -6.55
CA ILE A 44 3.19 -2.28 -5.28
C ILE A 44 4.09 -3.51 -5.08
N ASP A 45 5.39 -3.29 -4.85
CA ASP A 45 6.32 -4.36 -4.54
C ASP A 45 6.18 -4.81 -3.08
N LEU A 46 5.66 -6.02 -2.90
CA LEU A 46 5.50 -6.67 -1.59
C LEU A 46 6.43 -7.88 -1.42
N SER A 47 7.40 -8.07 -2.30
CA SER A 47 8.26 -9.27 -2.31
C SER A 47 8.97 -9.48 -0.97
N LEU A 48 9.42 -8.42 -0.30
CA LEU A 48 10.01 -8.48 1.03
C LEU A 48 9.08 -9.08 2.09
N ILE A 49 7.77 -8.79 2.06
CA ILE A 49 6.80 -9.36 3.01
C ILE A 49 6.66 -10.87 2.82
N TYR A 50 6.84 -11.35 1.59
CA TYR A 50 6.66 -12.76 1.25
C TYR A 50 7.89 -13.64 1.49
N THR A 51 9.02 -13.09 1.94
CA THR A 51 10.24 -13.88 2.13
C THR A 51 10.16 -14.82 3.34
N CYS A 52 9.69 -14.34 4.49
CA CYS A 52 9.51 -15.17 5.68
C CYS A 52 8.54 -14.54 6.69
N ARG A 53 7.97 -15.38 7.57
CA ARG A 53 6.98 -14.97 8.58
C ARG A 53 7.49 -13.86 9.52
N SER A 54 8.77 -13.91 9.88
CA SER A 54 9.38 -12.90 10.76
C SER A 54 9.36 -11.51 10.12
N ILE A 55 9.84 -11.41 8.87
CA ILE A 55 9.81 -10.15 8.10
C ILE A 55 8.37 -9.72 7.81
N ALA A 56 7.48 -10.65 7.47
CA ALA A 56 6.07 -10.34 7.25
C ALA A 56 5.43 -9.66 8.47
N ASN A 57 5.71 -10.16 9.67
CA ASN A 57 5.19 -9.59 10.91
C ASN A 57 5.74 -8.19 11.20
N ASP A 58 7.04 -7.96 10.96
CA ASP A 58 7.68 -6.65 11.13
C ASP A 58 7.12 -5.62 10.13
N CYS A 59 6.85 -6.05 8.90
CA CYS A 59 6.54 -5.18 7.77
C CYS A 59 5.05 -4.93 7.53
N LYS A 60 4.13 -5.70 8.14
CA LYS A 60 2.69 -5.76 7.76
C LYS A 60 1.97 -4.43 7.56
N HIS A 61 2.40 -3.36 8.24
CA HIS A 61 1.79 -2.04 8.21
C HIS A 61 2.63 -1.01 7.43
N LEU A 62 3.90 -1.30 7.17
CA LEU A 62 4.85 -0.34 6.62
C LEU A 62 4.48 0.13 5.22
N PRO A 63 4.07 -0.71 4.25
CA PRO A 63 3.75 -0.23 2.90
C PRO A 63 2.74 0.91 2.90
N LEU A 64 1.68 0.80 3.70
CA LEU A 64 0.64 1.82 3.81
C LEU A 64 1.03 2.97 4.74
N ALA A 65 1.83 2.71 5.78
CA ALA A 65 2.20 3.74 6.75
C ALA A 65 3.30 4.69 6.25
N THR A 66 4.14 4.26 5.31
CA THR A 66 5.27 5.06 4.81
C THR A 66 4.98 5.82 3.52
N ASN A 67 3.80 5.60 2.92
CA ASN A 67 3.41 6.22 1.66
C ASN A 67 2.13 7.06 1.82
N THR A 68 2.07 8.17 1.09
CA THR A 68 0.83 8.92 0.95
C THR A 68 -0.13 8.14 0.04
N LEU A 69 -1.39 8.03 0.45
CA LEU A 69 -2.43 7.37 -0.35
C LEU A 69 -3.28 8.44 -1.05
N HIS A 70 -3.34 8.35 -2.38
CA HIS A 70 -4.08 9.27 -3.22
C HIS A 70 -5.38 8.61 -3.70
N PHE A 71 -6.49 9.22 -3.29
CA PHE A 71 -7.83 8.86 -3.74
C PHE A 71 -8.39 10.03 -4.56
N SER A 72 -9.12 9.69 -5.62
CA SER A 72 -9.81 10.67 -6.45
C SER A 72 -11.20 10.14 -6.81
N THR A 73 -12.11 11.05 -7.14
CA THR A 73 -13.41 10.66 -7.69
C THR A 73 -13.19 10.04 -9.07
N LEU A 74 -13.86 8.91 -9.33
CA LEU A 74 -13.82 8.24 -10.61
C LEU A 74 -15.23 7.96 -11.11
N TYR A 75 -15.39 8.01 -12.43
CA TYR A 75 -16.60 7.54 -13.08
C TYR A 75 -16.44 6.06 -13.42
N ARG A 76 -17.40 5.26 -12.95
CA ARG A 76 -17.54 3.84 -13.30
C ARG A 76 -18.97 3.61 -13.74
N GLU A 77 -19.13 3.10 -14.96
CA GLU A 77 -20.46 2.90 -15.54
C GLU A 77 -21.28 1.89 -14.72
N ASP A 78 -20.64 0.84 -14.23
CA ASP A 78 -21.23 -0.17 -13.35
C ASP A 78 -21.64 0.39 -11.98
N TRP A 79 -21.06 1.52 -11.54
CA TRP A 79 -21.40 2.20 -10.29
C TRP A 79 -22.34 3.38 -10.48
N ARG A 80 -22.70 3.73 -11.71
CA ARG A 80 -23.49 4.93 -12.03
C ARG A 80 -24.83 4.96 -11.27
N SER A 81 -25.53 3.83 -11.21
CA SER A 81 -26.81 3.72 -10.49
C SER A 81 -26.62 3.90 -8.98
N LEU A 82 -25.58 3.31 -8.39
CA LEU A 82 -25.24 3.48 -6.97
C LEU A 82 -24.86 4.93 -6.65
N ALA A 83 -24.08 5.57 -7.50
CA ALA A 83 -23.71 6.97 -7.36
C ALA A 83 -24.95 7.89 -7.41
N GLY A 84 -25.94 7.58 -8.26
CA GLY A 84 -27.23 8.29 -8.31
C GLY A 84 -28.07 8.12 -7.05
N CYS A 85 -28.02 6.95 -6.41
CA CYS A 85 -28.73 6.66 -5.16
C CYS A 85 -28.09 7.30 -3.91
N PHE A 86 -26.88 7.84 -4.01
CA PHE A 86 -26.17 8.42 -2.86
C PHE A 86 -27.00 9.51 -2.15
N ASN A 87 -27.74 10.33 -2.91
CA ASN A 87 -28.60 11.37 -2.35
C ASN A 87 -29.84 10.83 -1.61
N LEU A 88 -30.28 9.59 -1.90
CA LEU A 88 -31.43 8.96 -1.23
C LEU A 88 -31.05 8.28 0.09
N ALA A 89 -29.80 7.80 0.22
CA ALA A 89 -29.32 7.11 1.43
C ALA A 89 -28.71 8.06 2.47
N ALA A 90 -28.42 9.31 2.10
CA ALA A 90 -27.86 10.34 2.98
C ALA A 90 -28.92 11.21 3.69
N THR A 91 -30.21 10.94 3.46
CA THR A 91 -31.37 11.49 4.19
C THR A 91 -31.90 10.47 5.17
#